data_AF-A0A7J3WNU9-F1
#
_entry.id   AF-A0A7J3WNU9-F1
#
_cell.length_a   1.000
_cell.length_b   1.000
_cell.length_c   1.000
_cell.angle_alpha   90.00
_cell.angle_beta   90.00
_cell.angle_gamma   90.00
#
_symmetry.space_group_name_H-M   'P 1'
#
loop_
_entity.id
_entity.type
_entity.pdbx_description
1 polymer ?
#
loop_
_entity_poly.entity_id
_entity_poly.type
_entity_poly.pdbx_seq_one_letter_code
_entity_poly.pdbx_strand_id
1 'polypeptide(L)' 'MNEYEWDGACIRDVRAREVLDCRGEPTVEVDVITEAGIIGRAD' A
#
# COMPACT_ATOMS: atom_id res chain seq x y z
N MET A 1 -10.13 26.19 -14.97
CA MET A 1 -9.08 25.72 -14.05
C MET A 1 -9.79 24.83 -13.05
N ASN A 2 -9.76 23.50 -13.27
CA ASN A 2 -10.60 22.58 -12.50
C ASN A 2 -9.91 22.15 -11.21
N GLU A 3 -10.73 22.05 -10.18
CA GLU A 3 -10.38 21.66 -8.82
C GLU A 3 -9.83 20.22 -8.79
N TYR A 4 -8.58 20.06 -8.33
CA TYR A 4 -8.03 18.84 -7.72
C TYR A 4 -8.17 17.50 -8.47
N GLU A 5 -7.39 17.28 -9.54
CA GLU A 5 -7.11 15.93 -10.05
C GLU A 5 -6.10 15.19 -9.14
N TRP A 6 -6.58 14.60 -8.04
CA TRP A 6 -5.86 13.55 -7.29
C TRP A 6 -6.29 12.14 -7.70
N ASP A 7 -7.05 12.03 -8.80
CA ASP A 7 -7.81 10.83 -9.18
C ASP A 7 -6.98 9.54 -9.26
N GLY A 8 -5.67 9.62 -9.53
CA GLY A 8 -4.81 8.44 -9.60
C GLY A 8 -4.07 8.06 -8.32
N ALA A 9 -3.93 9.00 -7.38
CA ALA A 9 -3.08 8.84 -6.20
C ALA A 9 -3.87 8.54 -4.91
N CYS A 10 -5.19 8.70 -4.92
CA CYS A 10 -6.05 8.32 -3.79
C CYS A 10 -5.88 6.83 -3.45
N ILE A 11 -5.78 6.52 -2.16
CA ILE A 11 -5.66 5.13 -1.68
C ILE A 11 -7.03 4.46 -1.79
N ARG A 12 -7.08 3.34 -2.51
CA ARG A 12 -8.28 2.52 -2.72
C ARG A 12 -8.37 1.38 -1.72
N ASP A 13 -7.25 0.70 -1.46
CA ASP A 13 -7.21 -0.51 -0.63
C ASP A 13 -5.87 -0.62 0.11
N VAL A 14 -5.90 -1.22 1.29
CA VAL A 14 -4.71 -1.51 2.12
C VAL A 14 -4.81 -2.94 2.64
N ARG A 15 -3.81 -3.76 2.32
CA ARG A 15 -3.78 -5.18 2.70
C ARG A 15 -2.56 -5.47 3.54
N ALA A 16 -2.80 -5.89 4.79
CA ALA A 16 -1.75 -6.30 5.71
C ALA A 16 -1.69 -7.82 5.84
N ARG A 17 -0.50 -8.36 6.05
CA ARG A 17 -0.27 -9.77 6.39
C ARG A 17 0.92 -9.89 7.35
N GLU A 18 0.93 -10.97 8.12
CA GLU A 18 2.11 -11.36 8.90
C GLU A 18 3.12 -12.08 8.00
N VAL A 19 4.40 -11.72 8.11
CA VAL A 19 5.54 -12.37 7.46
C VAL A 19 6.67 -12.55 8.48
N LEU A 20 7.71 -13.34 8.14
CA LEU A 20 8.90 -13.47 8.98
C LEU A 20 10.01 -12.55 8.46
N ASP A 21 10.68 -11.84 9.37
CA ASP A 21 11.87 -11.05 9.06
C ASP A 21 13.12 -11.92 8.88
N CYS A 22 14.28 -11.29 8.64
CA CYS A 22 15.55 -12.01 8.47
C CYS A 22 16.08 -12.72 9.73
N ARG A 23 15.50 -12.44 10.91
CA ARG A 23 15.79 -13.12 12.18
C ARG A 23 14.79 -14.26 12.45
N GLY A 24 13.76 -14.40 11.61
CA GLY A 24 12.68 -15.36 11.80
C GLY A 24 11.59 -14.86 12.75
N GLU A 25 11.58 -13.58 13.09
CA GLU A 25 10.58 -12.99 13.97
C GLU A 25 9.39 -12.48 13.14
N PRO A 26 8.14 -12.62 13.62
CA PRO A 26 6.97 -12.05 12.95
C PRO A 26 7.07 -10.54 12.78
N THR A 27 6.83 -10.05 11.56
CA THR A 27 6.63 -8.63 11.20
C THR A 27 5.40 -8.48 10.31
N VAL A 28 4.97 -7.23 10.08
CA VAL A 28 3.82 -6.90 9.26
C VAL A 28 4.28 -6.39 7.90
N GLU A 29 3.81 -7.02 6.84
CA GLU A 29 3.97 -6.52 5.48
C GLU A 29 2.66 -5.92 4.98
N VAL A 30 2.74 -4.77 4.32
CA VAL A 30 1.58 -4.00 3.85
C VAL A 30 1.69 -3.70 2.36
N ASP A 31 0.62 -3.97 1.61
CA ASP A 31 0.37 -3.39 0.29
C ASP A 31 -0.58 -2.20 0.38
N VAL A 32 -0.24 -1.10 -0.29
CA VAL A 32 -1.12 0.05 -0.53
C VAL A 32 -1.44 0.09 -2.01
N ILE A 33 -2.74 0.12 -2.36
CA ILE A 33 -3.21 0.14 -3.75
C ILE A 33 -3.99 1.43 -3.99
N THR A 34 -3.62 2.20 -5.01
CA THR A 34 -4.33 3.44 -5.38
C THR A 34 -5.51 3.17 -6.33
N GLU A 35 -6.35 4.17 -6.54
CA GLU A 35 -7.43 4.15 -7.54
C GLU A 35 -6.90 3.97 -8.98
N ALA A 36 -5.69 4.47 -9.29
CA ALA A 36 -5.01 4.17 -10.57
C ALA A 36 -4.42 2.76 -10.65
N GLY A 37 -4.55 1.94 -9.60
CA GLY A 37 -3.99 0.59 -9.54
C GLY A 37 -2.47 0.55 -9.28
N ILE A 38 -1.86 1.66 -8.86
CA ILE A 38 -0.45 1.68 -8.42
C ILE A 38 -0.34 0.91 -7.10
N ILE A 39 0.69 0.08 -6.97
CA ILE A 39 0.94 -0.74 -5.78
C ILE A 39 2.27 -0.35 -5.15
N GLY A 40 2.25 -0.01 -3.86
CA GLY A 40 3.44 0.13 -3.01
C GLY A 40 3.44 -0.93 -1.91
N ARG A 41 4.62 -1.45 -1.56
CA ARG A 41 4.80 -2.50 -0.53
C ARG A 41 5.94 -2.14 0.44
N ALA A 42 5.74 -2.44 1.73
CA ALA A 42 6.76 -2.31 2.77
C ALA A 42 6.55 -3.35 3.91
N ASP A 43 7.63 -3.68 4.63
CA ASP A 43 7.73 -4.65 5.75
C ASP A 43 8.50 -4.10 6.97
#